data_AF-A0A8B8Z696-F1
#
_entry.id   AF-A0A8B8Z696-F1
#
_cell.length_a   1.000
_cell.length_b   1.000
_cell.length_c   1.000
_cell.angle_alpha   90.00
_cell.angle_beta   90.00
_cell.angle_gamma   90.00
#
_symmetry.space_group_name_H-M   'P 1'
#
loop_
_entity.id
_entity.type
_entity.pdbx_description
1 polymer ?
#
loop_
_entity_poly.entity_id
_entity_poly.type
_entity_poly.pdbx_seq_one_letter_code
_entity_poly.pdbx_strand_id
1 'polypeptide(L)'
;MDYKETGFCGFRDSCKFLQDRSDYKHGWQIEHEFDECRYGVYEDENYEVGSDEEEIPFKCFICRQTFQNPVVTKGRHYVCESCALQHFYTTRRCYVCDQQTNGVFNPAKELIAKLEKHRPAEEGGASDFPEDPHEGPIPIT
;
A
#
# COMPACT_ATOMS: atom_id res chain seq x y z
N MET A 1 -29.99 -36.50 22.31
CA MET A 1 -29.88 -35.21 23.03
C MET A 1 -28.83 -34.40 22.33
N ASP A 2 -29.19 -33.20 21.91
CA ASP A 2 -28.32 -32.31 21.15
C ASP A 2 -27.29 -31.64 22.07
N TYR A 3 -26.00 -31.80 21.76
CA TYR A 3 -24.91 -31.26 22.57
C TYR A 3 -24.85 -29.73 22.49
N LYS A 4 -25.23 -29.13 21.36
CA LYS A 4 -25.16 -27.67 21.15
C LYS A 4 -26.12 -26.95 22.10
N GLU A 5 -27.36 -27.42 22.19
CA GLU A 5 -28.39 -26.83 23.05
C GLU A 5 -28.17 -27.13 24.54
N THR A 6 -27.94 -28.40 24.89
CA THR A 6 -27.95 -28.82 26.30
C THR A 6 -26.57 -28.88 26.95
N GLY A 7 -25.50 -28.95 26.17
CA GLY A 7 -24.14 -29.18 26.67
C GLY A 7 -23.87 -30.60 27.14
N PHE A 8 -24.83 -31.51 26.99
CA PHE A 8 -24.70 -32.88 27.44
C PHE A 8 -24.86 -33.83 26.26
N CYS A 9 -23.75 -34.48 25.87
CA CYS A 9 -23.76 -35.53 24.87
C CYS A 9 -23.81 -36.90 25.56
N GLY A 10 -24.94 -37.58 25.49
CA GLY A 10 -25.09 -38.93 26.06
C GLY A 10 -24.18 -39.99 25.44
N PHE A 11 -23.62 -39.72 24.25
CA PHE A 11 -22.65 -40.59 23.57
C PHE A 11 -21.20 -40.29 23.96
N ARG A 12 -20.96 -39.24 24.77
CA ARG A 12 -19.65 -38.82 25.27
C ARG A 12 -18.59 -38.84 24.16
N ASP A 13 -17.53 -39.61 24.34
CA ASP A 13 -16.37 -39.65 23.43
C ASP A 13 -16.61 -40.55 22.21
N SER A 14 -17.73 -41.29 22.18
CA SER A 14 -18.17 -42.06 21.00
C SER A 14 -19.05 -41.25 20.06
N CYS A 15 -19.28 -39.96 20.34
CA CYS A 15 -20.10 -39.10 19.49
C CYS A 15 -19.41 -38.87 18.14
N LYS A 16 -20.07 -39.24 17.04
CA LYS A 16 -19.58 -39.03 15.67
C LYS A 16 -19.62 -37.56 15.20
N PHE A 17 -20.21 -36.68 15.99
CA PHE A 17 -20.42 -35.27 15.65
C PHE A 17 -19.58 -34.36 16.54
N LEU A 18 -19.16 -33.22 15.99
CA LEU A 18 -18.33 -32.24 16.68
C LEU A 18 -19.08 -31.67 17.90
N GLN A 19 -18.42 -31.69 19.06
CA GLN A 19 -18.91 -31.13 20.31
C GLN A 19 -18.54 -29.65 20.40
N ASP A 20 -19.02 -28.84 19.45
CA ASP A 20 -18.82 -27.40 19.45
C ASP A 20 -20.08 -26.68 19.98
N ARG A 21 -19.86 -25.66 20.83
CA ARG A 21 -20.93 -24.81 21.40
C ARG A 21 -20.81 -23.36 20.94
N SER A 22 -19.89 -23.06 20.03
CA SER A 22 -19.76 -21.72 19.50
C SER A 22 -21.03 -21.29 18.75
N ASP A 23 -21.45 -20.07 19.01
CA ASP A 23 -22.59 -19.38 18.41
C ASP A 23 -22.15 -18.34 17.36
N TYR A 24 -20.97 -18.56 16.76
CA TYR A 24 -20.48 -17.69 15.69
C TYR A 24 -21.50 -17.57 14.56
N LYS A 25 -21.60 -16.35 14.02
CA LYS A 25 -22.44 -16.09 12.85
C LYS A 25 -21.98 -16.95 11.68
N HIS A 26 -22.93 -17.54 10.97
CA HIS A 26 -22.63 -18.27 9.75
C HIS A 26 -22.24 -17.29 8.64
N GLY A 27 -21.44 -17.73 7.67
CA GLY A 27 -21.00 -16.88 6.56
C GLY A 27 -22.14 -16.15 5.85
N TRP A 28 -23.23 -16.87 5.56
CA TRP A 28 -24.42 -16.29 4.91
C TRP A 28 -25.07 -15.15 5.73
N GLN A 29 -25.02 -15.25 7.05
CA GLN A 29 -25.60 -14.25 7.94
C GLN A 29 -24.71 -13.01 8.00
N ILE A 30 -23.40 -13.18 7.89
CA ILE A 30 -22.43 -12.07 7.79
C ILE A 30 -22.55 -11.37 6.44
N GLU A 31 -22.61 -12.13 5.34
CA GLU A 31 -22.79 -11.62 3.98
C GLU A 31 -24.07 -10.79 3.88
N HIS A 32 -25.18 -11.29 4.44
CA HIS A 32 -26.44 -10.56 4.46
C HIS A 32 -26.38 -9.28 5.29
N GLU A 33 -25.78 -9.31 6.49
CA GLU A 33 -25.59 -8.12 7.32
C GLU A 33 -24.64 -7.09 6.67
N PHE A 34 -23.70 -7.55 5.84
CA PHE A 34 -22.81 -6.72 5.05
C PHE A 34 -23.55 -6.04 3.89
N ASP A 35 -24.37 -6.78 3.13
CA ASP A 35 -25.22 -6.25 2.07
C ASP A 35 -26.26 -5.23 2.60
N GLU A 36 -26.76 -5.46 3.81
CA GLU A 36 -27.65 -4.53 4.52
C GLU A 36 -26.92 -3.34 5.16
N CYS A 37 -25.61 -3.18 4.92
CA CYS A 37 -24.73 -2.16 5.50
C CYS A 37 -24.85 -2.04 7.03
N ARG A 38 -25.28 -3.11 7.70
CA ARG A 38 -25.50 -3.14 9.15
C ARG A 38 -24.27 -3.69 9.88
N TYR A 39 -23.39 -4.37 9.15
CA TYR A 39 -22.12 -4.87 9.64
C TYR A 39 -21.10 -3.73 9.77
N GLY A 40 -20.61 -3.47 10.98
CA GLY A 40 -19.53 -2.48 11.20
C GLY A 40 -19.98 -1.05 11.49
N VAL A 41 -21.26 -0.80 11.81
CA VAL A 41 -21.70 0.49 12.40
C VAL A 41 -21.26 0.56 13.87
N TYR A 42 -19.96 0.53 14.10
CA TYR A 42 -19.38 1.17 15.27
C TYR A 42 -19.23 2.64 14.88
N GLU A 43 -19.83 3.55 15.65
CA GLU A 43 -19.42 4.95 15.62
C GLU A 43 -17.97 4.99 16.10
N ASP A 44 -17.04 4.84 15.18
CA ASP A 44 -15.61 4.92 15.46
C ASP A 44 -15.03 6.01 14.58
N GLU A 45 -14.73 7.10 15.30
CA GLU A 45 -13.77 8.16 15.01
C GLU A 45 -13.61 8.55 13.53
N ASN A 46 -13.97 9.81 13.28
CA ASN A 46 -13.51 10.65 12.18
C ASN A 46 -11.99 10.49 11.98
N TYR A 47 -11.56 9.43 11.28
CA TYR A 47 -10.25 9.35 10.65
C TYR A 47 -10.29 10.38 9.55
N GLU A 48 -9.97 11.63 9.91
CA GLU A 48 -9.57 12.66 8.96
C GLU A 48 -8.27 12.17 8.31
N VAL A 49 -8.39 11.32 7.30
CA VAL A 49 -7.34 11.18 6.30
C VAL A 49 -7.29 12.56 5.64
N GLY A 50 -6.29 13.36 6.04
CA GLY A 50 -6.11 14.73 5.54
C GLY A 50 -6.30 14.77 4.03
N SER A 51 -7.40 15.40 3.63
CA SER A 51 -7.84 15.49 2.24
C SER A 51 -6.79 16.19 1.38
N ASP A 52 -6.46 15.58 0.24
CA ASP A 52 -5.91 16.23 -0.94
C ASP A 52 -4.54 16.91 -0.84
N GLU A 53 -3.49 16.13 -0.63
CA GLU A 53 -2.25 16.40 -1.36
C GLU A 53 -2.10 15.31 -2.42
N GLU A 54 -2.49 15.58 -3.69
CA GLU A 54 -2.29 14.69 -4.85
C GLU A 54 -0.98 13.91 -4.67
N GLU A 55 -1.06 12.57 -4.70
CA GLU A 55 0.06 11.65 -4.43
C GLU A 55 1.12 11.81 -5.53
N ILE A 56 1.94 12.85 -5.37
CA ILE A 56 3.01 13.19 -6.28
C ILE A 56 4.20 12.30 -5.91
N PRO A 57 4.69 11.46 -6.84
CA PRO A 57 5.78 10.54 -6.55
C PRO A 57 7.07 11.32 -6.23
N PHE A 58 7.91 10.76 -5.36
CA PHE A 58 9.21 11.35 -4.95
C PHE A 58 10.38 10.95 -5.86
N LYS A 59 10.17 9.98 -6.75
CA LYS A 59 11.21 9.42 -7.62
C LYS A 59 10.80 9.45 -9.08
N CYS A 60 11.77 9.61 -9.97
CA CYS A 60 11.54 9.58 -11.41
C CYS A 60 11.20 8.16 -11.89
N PHE A 61 10.16 8.01 -12.71
CA PHE A 61 9.75 6.70 -13.24
C PHE A 61 10.75 6.06 -14.22
N ILE A 62 11.63 6.85 -14.84
CA ILE A 62 12.59 6.36 -15.83
C ILE A 62 13.88 5.89 -15.13
N CYS A 63 14.54 6.77 -14.36
CA CYS A 63 15.80 6.43 -13.69
C CYS A 63 15.63 5.84 -12.28
N ARG A 64 14.42 5.89 -11.70
CA ARG A 64 14.10 5.43 -10.33
C ARG A 64 14.89 6.13 -9.20
N GLN A 65 15.56 7.24 -9.52
CA GLN A 65 16.29 8.09 -8.57
C GLN A 65 15.44 9.29 -8.17
N THR A 66 15.94 10.08 -7.22
CA THR A 66 15.37 11.39 -6.89
C THR A 66 15.37 12.30 -8.12
N PHE A 67 14.42 13.24 -8.18
CA PHE A 67 14.30 14.11 -9.34
C PHE A 67 15.46 15.09 -9.44
N GLN A 68 16.11 15.10 -10.61
CA GLN A 68 17.02 16.16 -11.03
C GLN A 68 16.33 16.94 -12.16
N ASN A 69 16.11 18.24 -11.95
CA ASN A 69 15.35 19.11 -12.85
C ASN A 69 14.03 18.46 -13.32
N PRO A 70 13.05 18.30 -12.42
CA PRO A 70 11.80 17.62 -12.77
C PRO A 70 11.00 18.41 -13.82
N VAL A 71 10.53 17.69 -14.84
CA VAL A 71 9.62 18.17 -15.87
C VAL A 71 8.33 17.38 -15.85
N VAL A 72 7.24 18.03 -16.24
CA VAL A 72 5.90 17.48 -16.32
C VAL A 72 5.44 17.44 -17.79
N THR A 73 4.86 16.31 -18.16
CA THR A 73 4.23 16.12 -19.48
C THR A 73 2.77 16.59 -19.48
N LYS A 74 2.14 16.71 -20.65
CA LYS A 74 0.69 17.03 -20.74
C LYS A 74 -0.21 16.07 -19.95
N GLY A 75 0.20 14.81 -19.80
CA GLY A 75 -0.51 13.80 -19.02
C GLY A 75 -0.23 13.86 -17.51
N ARG A 76 0.40 14.93 -17.00
CA ARG A 76 0.82 15.07 -15.59
C ARG A 76 1.78 13.98 -15.09
N HIS A 77 2.60 13.42 -15.98
CA HIS A 77 3.69 12.51 -15.58
C HIS A 77 4.99 13.28 -15.35
N TYR A 78 5.57 13.06 -14.18
CA TYR A 78 6.80 13.71 -13.72
C TYR A 78 8.03 12.84 -13.99
N VAL A 79 9.05 13.41 -14.62
CA VAL A 79 10.32 12.75 -14.94
C VAL A 79 11.48 13.77 -14.86
N CYS A 80 12.73 13.31 -14.79
CA CYS A 80 13.88 14.21 -14.92
C CYS A 80 13.99 14.76 -16.35
N GLU A 81 14.50 15.98 -16.51
CA GLU A 81 14.73 16.62 -17.81
C GLU A 81 15.57 15.73 -18.74
N SER A 82 16.71 15.23 -18.25
CA SER A 82 17.60 14.34 -19.01
C SER A 82 16.91 13.05 -19.44
N CYS A 83 16.12 12.45 -18.54
CA CYS A 83 15.37 11.23 -18.81
C CYS A 83 14.26 11.44 -19.85
N ALA A 84 13.57 12.58 -19.77
CA ALA A 84 12.54 12.97 -20.74
C ALA A 84 13.14 13.12 -22.15
N LEU A 85 14.28 13.81 -22.26
CA LEU A 85 14.96 14.04 -23.53
C LEU A 85 15.50 12.73 -24.12
N GLN A 86 16.20 11.91 -23.32
CA GLN A 86 16.74 10.62 -23.77
C GLN A 86 15.62 9.68 -24.25
N HIS A 87 14.50 9.64 -23.52
CA HIS A 87 13.34 8.86 -23.94
C HIS A 87 12.72 9.41 -25.23
N PHE A 88 12.59 10.74 -25.35
CA PHE A 88 12.03 11.40 -26.54
C PHE A 88 12.81 11.11 -27.83
N TYR A 89 14.15 10.99 -27.74
CA TYR A 89 14.99 10.59 -28.88
C TYR A 89 14.69 9.16 -29.35
N THR A 90 14.32 8.26 -28.43
CA THR A 90 13.99 6.87 -28.77
C THR A 90 12.54 6.76 -29.23
N THR A 91 11.61 7.37 -28.48
CA THR A 91 10.17 7.31 -28.71
C THR A 91 9.52 8.64 -28.37
N ARG A 92 8.67 9.16 -29.26
CA ARG A 92 7.90 10.41 -29.03
C ARG A 92 6.66 10.24 -28.14
N ARG A 93 6.60 9.14 -27.39
CA ARG A 93 5.50 8.76 -26.50
C ARG A 93 5.90 9.01 -25.04
N CYS A 94 4.92 9.17 -24.17
CA CYS A 94 5.14 9.29 -22.74
C CYS A 94 5.45 7.92 -22.16
N TYR A 95 6.49 7.84 -21.32
CA TYR A 95 6.92 6.58 -20.70
C TYR A 95 5.86 5.92 -19.80
N VAL A 96 4.90 6.70 -19.27
CA VAL A 96 3.90 6.20 -18.31
C VAL A 96 2.58 5.82 -18.98
N CYS A 97 2.09 6.64 -19.91
CA CYS A 97 0.75 6.47 -20.50
C CYS A 97 0.74 6.29 -22.03
N ASP A 98 1.91 6.21 -22.67
CA ASP A 98 2.10 6.05 -24.12
C ASP A 98 1.48 7.13 -25.03
N GLN A 99 0.94 8.20 -24.42
CA GLN A 99 0.40 9.34 -25.14
C GLN A 99 1.52 10.13 -25.82
N GLN A 100 1.21 10.74 -26.97
CA GLN A 100 2.19 11.50 -27.72
C GLN A 100 2.53 12.82 -27.00
N THR A 101 3.79 12.97 -26.62
CA THR A 101 4.25 14.15 -25.84
C THR A 101 4.32 15.42 -26.68
N ASN A 102 4.36 15.29 -28.01
CA ASN A 102 4.52 16.38 -28.97
C ASN A 102 5.75 17.28 -28.69
N GLY A 103 6.75 16.75 -27.98
CA GLY A 103 7.96 17.50 -27.60
C GLY A 103 7.72 18.57 -26.54
N VAL A 104 6.56 18.59 -25.87
CA VAL A 104 6.24 19.58 -24.84
C VAL A 104 6.55 19.00 -23.47
N PHE A 105 7.57 19.56 -22.82
CA PHE A 105 7.96 19.26 -21.44
C PHE A 105 8.05 20.57 -20.67
N ASN A 106 7.20 20.75 -19.67
CA ASN A 106 7.18 21.97 -18.86
C ASN A 106 7.92 21.72 -17.54
N PRO A 107 8.61 22.72 -16.96
CA PRO A 107 9.21 22.56 -15.63
C PRO A 107 8.11 22.30 -14.58
N ALA A 108 8.33 21.30 -13.73
CA ALA A 108 7.33 20.82 -12.77
C ALA A 108 7.32 21.65 -11.48
N LYS A 109 6.79 22.88 -11.54
CA LYS A 109 6.77 23.83 -10.41
C LYS A 109 6.12 23.26 -9.14
N GLU A 110 5.02 22.52 -9.29
CA GLU A 110 4.30 21.91 -8.17
C GLU A 110 5.13 20.84 -7.46
N LEU A 111 5.78 19.97 -8.24
CA LEU A 111 6.68 18.94 -7.70
C LEU A 111 7.91 19.57 -7.04
N ILE A 112 8.48 20.63 -7.60
CA ILE A 112 9.61 21.36 -7.00
C ILE A 112 9.20 21.97 -5.66
N ALA A 113 8.02 22.60 -5.58
CA ALA A 113 7.51 23.18 -4.34
C ALA A 113 7.30 22.11 -3.25
N LYS A 114 6.77 20.93 -3.61
CA LYS A 114 6.63 19.81 -2.66
C LYS A 114 7.99 19.22 -2.24
N LEU A 115 8.93 19.05 -3.17
CA LEU A 115 10.28 18.57 -2.87
C LEU A 115 11.00 19.49 -1.89
N GLU A 116 10.84 20.82 -2.02
CA GLU A 116 11.45 21.78 -1.10
C GLU A 116 10.82 21.74 0.31
N LYS A 117 9.50 21.59 0.39
CA LYS A 117 8.77 21.44 1.67
C LYS A 117 9.21 20.18 2.44
N HIS A 118 9.63 19.13 1.73
CA HIS A 118 10.06 17.85 2.29
C HIS A 118 11.59 17.66 2.29
N ARG A 119 12.38 18.70 2.02
CA ARG A 119 13.84 18.59 2.05
C ARG A 119 14.28 18.42 3.51
N PRO A 120 14.82 17.27 3.93
CA PRO A 120 15.38 17.15 5.27
C PRO A 120 16.56 18.12 5.35
N ALA A 121 16.62 18.92 6.42
CA ALA A 121 17.85 19.63 6.76
C ALA A 121 18.94 18.56 6.98
N GLU A 122 19.86 18.40 6.04
CA GLU A 122 20.89 17.37 6.13
C GLU A 122 21.87 17.70 7.26
N GLU A 123 22.00 16.83 8.28
CA GLU A 123 23.28 16.46 8.91
C GLU A 123 23.18 15.06 9.59
N GLY A 124 24.05 14.13 9.15
CA GLY A 124 24.75 13.16 10.02
C GLY A 124 24.05 11.87 10.47
N GLY A 125 24.55 10.72 10.02
CA GLY A 125 24.29 9.44 10.70
C GLY A 125 24.72 8.22 9.89
N ALA A 126 25.88 7.67 10.21
CA ALA A 126 26.45 6.47 9.61
C ALA A 126 25.48 5.28 9.65
N SER A 127 25.61 4.40 8.66
CA SER A 127 25.12 3.04 8.73
C SER A 127 25.83 2.31 9.88
N ASP A 128 25.21 2.26 11.04
CA ASP A 128 25.49 1.26 12.08
C ASP A 128 24.33 0.27 12.04
N PHE A 129 24.53 -0.83 11.31
CA PHE A 129 23.72 -2.02 11.49
C PHE A 129 24.24 -2.68 12.77
N PRO A 130 23.45 -2.87 13.82
CA PRO A 130 23.83 -3.78 14.90
C PRO A 130 23.95 -5.17 14.28
N GLU A 131 25.17 -5.72 14.26
CA GLU A 131 25.38 -7.14 14.05
C GLU A 131 24.67 -7.88 15.19
N ASP A 132 23.55 -8.53 14.90
CA ASP A 132 22.79 -9.35 15.85
C ASP A 132 23.57 -10.66 16.12
N PRO A 133 24.16 -10.91 17.30
CA PRO A 133 25.07 -12.04 17.50
C PRO A 133 24.39 -13.37 17.83
N HIS A 134 23.10 -13.57 17.54
CA HIS A 134 22.39 -14.76 18.02
C HIS A 134 21.56 -15.51 16.97
N GLU A 135 22.23 -16.01 15.93
CA GLU A 135 21.78 -17.21 15.22
C GLU A 135 22.90 -18.27 15.24
N GLY A 136 22.85 -19.12 16.27
CA GLY A 136 23.56 -20.40 16.23
C GLY A 136 22.85 -21.36 15.26
N PRO A 137 23.58 -22.19 14.51
CA PRO A 137 22.97 -23.09 13.55
C PRO A 137 22.12 -24.16 14.25
N ILE A 138 20.92 -24.36 13.71
CA ILE A 138 19.96 -25.39 14.13
C ILE A 138 20.54 -26.76 13.73
N PRO A 139 20.70 -27.73 14.66
CA PRO A 139 21.17 -29.06 14.31
C PRO A 139 20.07 -29.81 13.54
N ILE A 140 20.43 -30.32 12.37
CA ILE A 140 19.63 -31.31 11.64
C ILE A 140 19.86 -32.65 12.33
N THR A 141 18.81 -33.23 12.92
CA THR A 141 18.76 -34.65 13.32
C THR A 141 18.14 -35.49 12.21
#